data_AF-A0A3P6TTH5-F1
#
_entry.id   AF-A0A3P6TTH5-F1
#
_cell.length_a   1.000
_cell.length_b   1.000
_cell.length_c   1.000
_cell.angle_alpha   90.00
_cell.angle_beta   90.00
_cell.angle_gamma   90.00
#
_symmetry.space_group_name_H-M   'P 1'
#
loop_
_entity.id
_entity.type
_entity.pdbx_description
1 polymer ?
#
loop_
_entity_poly.entity_id
_entity_poly.type
_entity_poly.pdbx_seq_one_letter_code
_entity_poly.pdbx_strand_id
1 'polypeptide(L)'
;MVLSRTREVTIVIALLGEIASVVGTKFDFTEEKPLHTLYDDEKNIDIDNDLILNTEKLPTRLLSLYSPVSGIRMQVSTSYPVLHIYGSKHLNCKGKNKEMYGSGKGLAIEPQFYTAALNYPHFPSIELTPEQPYLKEIIHSFVVESAPEEF
;
A
#
# COMPACT_ATOMS: atom_id res chain seq x y z
N MET A 1 -0.99 -9.71 -10.60
CA MET A 1 -1.06 -8.31 -10.16
C MET A 1 0.38 -7.80 -10.07
N VAL A 2 0.72 -6.77 -10.82
CA VAL A 2 2.04 -6.11 -10.85
C VAL A 2 1.88 -4.77 -10.14
N LEU A 3 2.71 -4.50 -9.15
CA LEU A 3 2.61 -3.29 -8.33
C LEU A 3 3.76 -2.37 -8.71
N SER A 4 3.47 -1.12 -9.12
CA SER A 4 4.47 -0.15 -9.60
C SER A 4 4.59 1.09 -8.79
N ARG A 5 5.82 1.63 -8.77
CA ARG A 5 6.10 2.98 -8.33
C ARG A 5 7.37 3.53 -8.93
N THR A 6 7.40 4.85 -9.07
CA THR A 6 8.60 5.64 -9.31
C THR A 6 9.16 6.11 -7.96
N ARG A 7 10.30 5.52 -7.58
CA ARG A 7 11.38 5.95 -6.66
C ARG A 7 11.04 6.28 -5.19
N GLU A 8 11.81 5.59 -4.34
CA GLU A 8 12.06 5.76 -2.89
C GLU A 8 10.83 5.61 -1.98
N VAL A 9 10.64 4.36 -1.54
CA VAL A 9 9.76 3.97 -0.43
C VAL A 9 10.68 3.50 0.71
N THR A 10 10.35 3.82 1.95
CA THR A 10 11.00 3.31 3.16
C THR A 10 9.93 2.51 3.93
N ILE A 11 10.16 1.24 4.29
CA ILE A 11 9.19 0.39 5.02
C ILE A 11 9.42 0.66 6.48
N VAL A 12 8.35 0.78 7.24
CA VAL A 12 8.47 0.83 8.69
C VAL A 12 7.49 -0.11 9.32
N ILE A 13 8.02 -0.99 10.17
CA ILE A 13 7.21 -1.92 10.95
C ILE A 13 6.67 -1.16 12.16
N ALA A 14 5.51 -0.54 11.97
CA ALA A 14 4.92 0.39 12.93
C ALA A 14 4.30 -0.28 14.19
N LEU A 15 4.55 -1.58 14.42
CA LEU A 15 4.19 -2.24 15.68
C LEU A 15 5.27 -2.08 16.77
N LEU A 16 6.54 -1.93 16.41
CA LEU A 16 7.67 -1.81 17.35
C LEU A 16 8.26 -0.39 17.43
N GLY A 17 7.72 0.55 16.66
CA GLY A 17 8.23 1.94 16.61
C GLY A 17 9.49 2.12 15.76
N GLU A 18 10.03 1.04 15.16
CA GLU A 18 11.27 1.09 14.39
C GLU A 18 11.05 1.37 12.90
N ILE A 19 11.77 2.39 12.40
CA ILE A 19 11.85 2.75 10.99
C ILE A 19 12.96 1.96 10.30
N ALA A 20 12.61 1.08 9.36
CA ALA A 20 13.56 0.24 8.62
C ALA A 20 13.69 0.71 7.15
N SER A 21 14.67 0.19 6.41
CA SER A 21 14.74 0.42 4.96
C SER A 21 13.99 -0.68 4.23
N VAL A 22 13.37 -0.35 3.07
CA VAL A 22 12.88 -1.40 2.16
C VAL A 22 13.96 -2.06 1.36
N VAL A 23 15.06 -1.35 1.16
CA VAL A 23 16.01 -1.66 0.09
C VAL A 23 16.57 -3.06 0.30
N GLY A 24 16.42 -3.91 -0.71
CA GLY A 24 16.87 -5.31 -0.65
C GLY A 24 15.95 -6.25 0.16
N THR A 25 14.79 -5.79 0.62
CA THR A 25 13.78 -6.63 1.30
C THR A 25 12.66 -7.06 0.34
N LYS A 26 11.88 -8.07 0.76
CA LYS A 26 10.71 -8.51 -0.01
C LYS A 26 9.63 -7.42 -0.15
N PHE A 27 9.66 -6.35 0.64
CA PHE A 27 8.70 -5.24 0.48
C PHE A 27 9.30 -3.98 -0.19
N ASP A 28 10.43 -4.12 -0.87
CA ASP A 28 10.93 -3.10 -1.79
C ASP A 28 10.04 -2.98 -3.03
N PHE A 29 9.14 -1.99 -3.03
CA PHE A 29 8.28 -1.66 -4.16
C PHE A 29 8.72 -0.36 -4.86
N THR A 30 10.01 -0.06 -4.82
CA THR A 30 10.56 1.07 -5.59
C THR A 30 10.60 0.81 -7.10
N GLU A 31 10.47 -0.46 -7.49
CA GLU A 31 10.30 -0.94 -8.87
C GLU A 31 9.07 -1.85 -8.99
N GLU A 32 8.59 -2.03 -10.23
CA GLU A 32 7.47 -2.93 -10.50
C GLU A 32 7.77 -4.37 -10.12
N LYS A 33 6.94 -4.97 -9.26
CA LYS A 33 7.03 -6.42 -9.03
C LYS A 33 5.69 -7.12 -8.80
N PRO A 34 5.60 -8.41 -9.16
CA PRO A 34 4.42 -9.20 -8.88
C PRO A 34 4.17 -9.42 -7.38
N LEU A 35 2.91 -9.43 -6.95
CA LEU A 35 2.56 -9.71 -5.56
C LEU A 35 2.96 -11.11 -5.06
N HIS A 36 3.14 -12.09 -5.96
CA HIS A 36 3.58 -13.42 -5.54
C HIS A 36 4.99 -13.43 -4.96
N THR A 37 5.76 -12.34 -5.11
CA THR A 37 7.05 -12.15 -4.43
C THR A 37 6.90 -11.94 -2.92
N LEU A 38 5.70 -11.64 -2.44
CA LEU A 38 5.37 -11.52 -1.01
C LEU A 38 4.83 -12.81 -0.40
N TYR A 39 4.74 -13.91 -1.16
CA TYR A 39 4.12 -15.12 -0.64
C TYR A 39 4.89 -15.69 0.56
N ASP A 40 4.15 -16.07 1.60
CA ASP A 40 4.65 -16.96 2.65
C ASP A 40 4.65 -18.43 2.16
N ASP A 41 5.06 -19.36 3.04
CA ASP A 41 5.13 -20.79 2.74
C ASP A 41 3.76 -21.39 2.37
N GLU A 42 2.67 -20.77 2.83
CA GLU A 42 1.29 -21.15 2.55
C GLU A 42 0.72 -20.45 1.30
N LYS A 43 1.52 -19.65 0.59
CA LYS A 43 1.16 -18.85 -0.58
C LYS A 43 0.14 -17.73 -0.30
N ASN A 44 0.08 -17.25 0.94
CA ASN A 44 -0.68 -16.05 1.28
C ASN A 44 0.14 -14.80 0.93
N ILE A 45 -0.51 -13.70 0.56
CA ILE A 45 0.19 -12.41 0.41
C ILE A 45 0.58 -11.91 1.81
N ASP A 46 1.85 -12.04 2.17
CA ASP A 46 2.35 -11.75 3.51
C ASP A 46 2.85 -10.30 3.60
N ILE A 47 1.90 -9.39 3.75
CA ILE A 47 2.13 -7.98 4.06
C ILE A 47 0.99 -7.46 4.95
N ASP A 48 1.36 -6.75 6.00
CA ASP A 48 0.44 -6.10 6.95
C ASP A 48 1.21 -4.93 7.62
N ASN A 49 1.68 -4.01 6.77
CA ASN A 49 2.72 -3.06 7.16
C ASN A 49 2.48 -1.67 6.59
N ASP A 50 2.98 -0.69 7.32
CA ASP A 50 3.08 0.69 6.89
C ASP A 50 4.25 0.87 5.92
N LEU A 51 3.95 1.39 4.73
CA LEU A 51 4.93 1.89 3.77
C LEU A 51 4.99 3.42 3.87
N ILE A 52 6.12 3.95 4.31
CA ILE A 52 6.33 5.40 4.39
C ILE A 52 6.58 5.95 2.99
N LEU A 53 5.83 6.99 2.66
CA LEU A 53 5.97 7.74 1.42
C LEU A 53 7.10 8.75 1.56
N ASN A 54 8.03 8.77 0.61
CA ASN A 54 8.96 9.91 0.50
C ASN A 54 8.16 11.15 0.04
N THR A 55 8.10 12.18 0.90
CA THR A 55 7.25 13.35 0.72
C THR A 55 7.95 14.54 0.07
N GLU A 56 9.27 14.46 -0.17
CA GLU A 56 10.08 15.57 -0.69
C GLU A 56 9.84 15.86 -2.19
N LYS A 57 9.14 14.96 -2.91
CA LYS A 57 8.88 15.07 -4.36
C LYS A 57 7.37 14.99 -4.66
N LEU A 58 6.65 16.08 -4.42
CA LEU A 58 5.30 16.29 -4.97
C LEU A 58 5.40 16.60 -6.48
N PRO A 59 4.48 16.12 -7.35
CA PRO A 59 3.17 15.51 -7.04
C PRO A 59 3.15 13.96 -7.08
N THR A 60 4.29 13.28 -7.17
CA THR A 60 4.36 11.83 -7.41
C THR A 60 4.22 10.98 -6.13
N ARG A 61 3.11 11.10 -5.41
CA ARG A 61 2.72 10.12 -4.38
C ARG A 61 1.76 9.14 -5.04
N LEU A 62 2.24 8.03 -5.60
CA LEU A 62 1.39 7.22 -6.49
C LEU A 62 1.63 5.73 -6.29
N LEU A 63 0.84 5.02 -5.48
CA LEU A 63 0.95 3.55 -5.47
C LEU A 63 0.20 3.06 -6.69
N SER A 64 0.83 2.28 -7.54
CA SER A 64 0.15 1.68 -8.68
C SER A 64 -0.06 0.20 -8.48
N LEU A 65 -1.25 -0.27 -8.83
CA LEU A 65 -1.63 -1.67 -8.82
C LEU A 65 -2.22 -2.05 -10.17
N TYR A 66 -1.57 -2.96 -10.87
CA TYR A 66 -1.96 -3.41 -12.21
C TYR A 66 -2.34 -4.88 -12.22
N SER A 67 -3.39 -5.22 -12.97
CA SER A 67 -3.78 -6.60 -13.24
C SER A 67 -3.58 -6.89 -14.73
N PRO A 68 -2.59 -7.72 -15.12
CA PRO A 68 -2.39 -8.08 -16.53
C PRO A 68 -3.55 -8.89 -17.10
N VAL A 69 -4.34 -9.55 -16.25
CA VAL A 69 -5.51 -10.35 -16.67
C VAL A 69 -6.66 -9.46 -17.17
N SER A 70 -6.84 -8.29 -16.55
CA SER A 70 -7.93 -7.37 -16.89
C SER A 70 -7.47 -6.11 -17.61
N GLY A 71 -6.15 -5.85 -17.67
CA GLY A 71 -5.59 -4.59 -18.15
C GLY A 71 -5.83 -3.40 -17.21
N ILE A 72 -6.50 -3.59 -16.07
CA ILE A 72 -6.85 -2.49 -15.16
C ILE A 72 -5.62 -2.10 -14.33
N ARG A 73 -5.28 -0.82 -14.36
CA ARG A 73 -4.35 -0.18 -13.42
C ARG A 73 -5.12 0.77 -12.51
N MET A 74 -4.95 0.59 -11.21
CA MET A 74 -5.34 1.54 -10.18
C MET A 74 -4.11 2.32 -9.73
N GLN A 75 -4.27 3.61 -9.49
CA GLN A 75 -3.27 4.48 -8.89
C GLN A 75 -3.87 5.18 -7.67
N VAL A 76 -3.12 5.20 -6.57
CA VAL A 76 -3.52 5.85 -5.32
C VAL A 76 -2.58 7.01 -5.02
N SER A 77 -3.13 8.22 -5.00
CA SER A 77 -2.46 9.43 -4.51
C SER A 77 -3.08 9.91 -3.21
N THR A 78 -2.25 10.49 -2.34
CA THR A 78 -2.71 10.88 -1.01
C THR A 78 -1.87 11.96 -0.34
N SER A 79 -2.52 12.78 0.49
CA SER A 79 -1.84 13.72 1.39
C SER A 79 -1.35 13.10 2.70
N TYR A 80 -1.68 11.82 2.97
CA TYR A 80 -1.14 11.07 4.10
C TYR A 80 0.35 10.73 3.91
N PRO A 81 1.11 10.54 5.00
CA PRO A 81 2.52 10.18 4.93
C PRO A 81 2.79 8.68 4.73
N VAL A 82 1.78 7.82 4.96
CA VAL A 82 1.93 6.36 4.97
C VAL A 82 0.82 5.71 4.15
N LEU A 83 1.14 4.58 3.53
CA LEU A 83 0.17 3.61 3.03
C LEU A 83 0.30 2.32 3.84
N HIS A 84 -0.72 1.96 4.60
CA HIS A 84 -0.81 0.64 5.19
C HIS A 84 -1.31 -0.36 4.15
N ILE A 85 -0.59 -1.46 3.95
CA ILE A 85 -0.91 -2.47 2.94
C ILE A 85 -1.15 -3.80 3.63
N TYR A 86 -2.33 -4.36 3.41
CA TYR A 86 -2.73 -5.63 3.99
C TYR A 86 -3.16 -6.65 2.92
N GLY A 87 -2.49 -7.80 2.92
CA GLY A 87 -2.67 -8.91 1.97
C GLY A 87 -3.88 -9.81 2.22
N SER A 88 -4.79 -9.43 3.11
CA SER A 88 -6.01 -10.19 3.43
C SER A 88 -5.78 -11.59 4.02
N LYS A 89 -4.65 -11.83 4.69
CA LYS A 89 -4.27 -13.15 5.22
C LYS A 89 -5.33 -13.79 6.13
N HIS A 90 -6.01 -12.98 6.94
CA HIS A 90 -7.03 -13.44 7.89
C HIS A 90 -8.47 -13.31 7.36
N LEU A 91 -8.67 -12.96 6.09
CA LEU A 91 -10.01 -12.82 5.52
C LEU A 91 -10.69 -14.20 5.42
N ASN A 92 -11.87 -14.32 6.02
CA ASN A 92 -12.71 -15.50 5.91
C ASN A 92 -14.18 -15.11 6.08
N CYS A 93 -14.85 -14.80 4.98
CA CYS A 93 -16.26 -14.42 5.01
C CYS A 93 -16.99 -14.76 3.72
N LYS A 94 -18.32 -14.80 3.79
CA LYS A 94 -19.17 -14.90 2.61
C LYS A 94 -19.34 -13.52 1.99
N GLY A 95 -18.87 -13.38 0.76
CA GLY A 95 -18.88 -12.17 -0.03
C GLY A 95 -20.07 -12.02 -0.96
N LYS A 96 -19.92 -11.10 -1.92
CA LYS A 96 -20.90 -10.85 -2.98
C LYS A 96 -21.05 -12.10 -3.85
N ASN A 97 -22.23 -12.26 -4.47
CA ASN A 97 -22.54 -13.40 -5.35
C ASN A 97 -22.31 -14.78 -4.70
N LYS A 98 -22.38 -14.86 -3.36
CA LYS A 98 -22.12 -16.07 -2.56
C LYS A 98 -20.69 -16.60 -2.69
N GLU A 99 -19.74 -15.82 -3.21
CA GLU A 99 -18.32 -16.21 -3.20
C GLU A 99 -17.80 -16.24 -1.76
N MET A 100 -16.95 -17.22 -1.44
CA MET A 100 -16.19 -17.21 -0.19
C MET A 100 -14.91 -16.41 -0.40
N TYR A 101 -14.75 -15.33 0.38
CA TYR A 101 -13.50 -14.56 0.42
C TYR A 101 -12.59 -15.16 1.49
N GLY A 102 -11.48 -15.75 1.03
CA GLY A 102 -10.42 -16.32 1.84
C GLY A 102 -9.12 -15.49 1.79
N SER A 103 -8.05 -16.05 2.33
CA SER A 103 -6.71 -15.45 2.28
C SER A 103 -6.28 -15.06 0.86
N GLY A 104 -5.67 -13.88 0.73
CA GLY A 104 -5.14 -13.37 -0.55
C GLY A 104 -6.21 -12.97 -1.57
N LYS A 105 -7.50 -12.98 -1.23
CA LYS A 105 -8.60 -12.59 -2.15
C LYS A 105 -8.72 -11.10 -2.41
N GLY A 106 -7.99 -10.27 -1.67
CA GLY A 106 -7.95 -8.83 -1.85
C GLY A 106 -6.65 -8.24 -1.33
N LEU A 107 -6.42 -6.98 -1.69
CA LEU A 107 -5.36 -6.16 -1.12
C LEU A 107 -6.02 -4.89 -0.60
N ALA A 108 -5.85 -4.61 0.69
CA ALA A 108 -6.24 -3.32 1.25
C ALA A 108 -5.08 -2.33 1.09
N ILE A 109 -5.41 -1.11 0.68
CA ILE A 109 -4.47 0.01 0.57
C ILE A 109 -5.08 1.17 1.37
N GLU A 110 -4.46 1.49 2.49
CA GLU A 110 -5.03 2.33 3.52
C GLU A 110 -4.11 3.54 3.76
N PRO A 111 -4.32 4.66 3.06
CA PRO A 111 -3.61 5.89 3.37
C PRO A 111 -3.91 6.41 4.77
N GLN A 112 -2.88 6.57 5.59
CA GLN A 112 -3.04 6.94 7.00
C GLN A 112 -1.80 7.65 7.58
N PHE A 113 -1.89 8.04 8.84
CA PHE A 113 -0.71 8.35 9.64
C PHE A 113 -0.01 7.07 10.10
N TYR A 114 1.13 7.21 10.73
CA TYR A 114 1.91 6.07 11.23
C TYR A 114 1.07 5.29 12.23
N THR A 115 1.00 3.97 12.08
CA THR A 115 0.35 3.09 13.05
C THR A 115 0.99 3.31 14.41
N ALA A 116 0.16 3.38 15.45
CA ALA A 116 0.59 3.66 16.81
C ALA A 116 1.36 4.99 17.01
N ALA A 117 1.17 6.00 16.16
CA ALA A 117 1.84 7.31 16.30
C ALA A 117 1.70 7.96 17.68
N LEU A 118 0.56 7.77 18.37
CA LEU A 118 0.39 8.27 19.74
C LEU A 118 1.31 7.62 20.77
N ASN A 119 1.75 6.39 20.51
CA ASN A 119 2.59 5.61 21.42
C ASN A 119 4.09 5.82 21.18
N TYR A 120 4.46 6.44 20.05
CA TYR A 120 5.85 6.60 19.60
C TYR A 120 6.16 8.08 19.36
N PRO A 121 6.69 8.81 20.35
CA PRO A 121 6.87 10.27 20.30
C PRO A 121 7.78 10.78 19.17
N HIS A 122 8.62 9.92 18.59
CA HIS A 122 9.47 10.25 17.45
C HIS A 122 8.74 10.17 16.10
N PHE A 123 7.53 9.61 16.05
CA PHE A 123 6.68 9.66 14.86
C PHE A 123 6.06 11.05 14.69
N PRO A 124 5.70 11.45 13.45
CA PRO A 124 5.02 12.71 13.23
C PRO A 124 3.75 12.83 14.08
N SER A 125 3.56 13.97 14.73
CA SER A 125 2.38 14.22 15.55
C SER A 125 1.08 14.07 14.74
N ILE A 126 0.08 13.48 15.38
CA ILE A 126 -1.28 13.36 14.86
C ILE A 126 -2.29 14.16 15.70
N GLU A 127 -1.80 15.01 16.60
CA GLU A 127 -2.65 15.85 17.44
C GLU A 127 -3.46 16.83 16.59
N LEU A 128 -4.73 16.98 16.95
CA LEU A 128 -5.64 17.91 16.32
C LEU A 128 -5.91 19.06 17.28
N THR A 129 -5.70 20.30 16.84
CA THR A 129 -6.05 21.49 17.62
C THR A 129 -7.16 22.27 16.91
N PRO A 130 -7.93 23.12 17.62
CA PRO A 130 -8.93 23.98 16.98
C PRO A 130 -8.38 24.86 15.85
N GLU A 131 -7.09 25.21 15.92
CA GLU A 131 -6.37 26.04 14.96
C GLU A 131 -5.86 25.24 13.74
N GLN A 132 -5.83 23.92 13.84
CA GLN A 132 -5.34 23.02 12.79
C GLN A 132 -6.45 22.04 12.38
N PRO A 133 -7.35 22.41 11.45
CA PRO A 133 -8.43 21.54 11.02
C PRO A 133 -7.89 20.30 10.29
N TYR A 134 -8.55 19.17 10.49
CA TYR A 134 -8.20 17.92 9.83
C TYR A 134 -8.57 17.97 8.35
N LEU A 135 -7.56 18.00 7.47
CA LEU A 135 -7.76 17.96 6.03
C LEU A 135 -6.84 16.93 5.39
N LYS A 136 -7.43 15.90 4.78
CA LYS A 136 -6.73 14.83 4.08
C LYS A 136 -7.44 14.44 2.81
N GLU A 137 -6.68 13.95 1.84
CA GLU A 137 -7.18 13.57 0.52
C GLU A 137 -6.61 12.21 0.12
N ILE A 138 -7.45 11.42 -0.53
CA ILE A 138 -7.10 10.17 -1.19
C ILE A 138 -7.76 10.16 -2.56
N ILE A 139 -6.96 10.07 -3.62
CA ILE A 139 -7.43 9.99 -5.00
C ILE A 139 -7.16 8.58 -5.51
N HIS A 140 -8.20 7.90 -5.98
CA HIS A 140 -8.10 6.64 -6.69
C HIS A 140 -8.35 6.89 -8.18
N SER A 141 -7.34 6.68 -9.01
CA SER A 141 -7.42 6.80 -10.46
C SER A 141 -7.38 5.43 -11.10
N PHE A 142 -8.23 5.20 -12.09
CA PHE A 142 -8.33 3.92 -12.78
C PHE A 142 -8.15 4.13 -14.28
N VAL A 143 -7.30 3.32 -14.88
CA VAL A 143 -7.09 3.28 -16.34
C VAL A 143 -7.09 1.84 -16.80
N VAL A 144 -7.45 1.63 -18.07
CA VAL A 144 -7.27 0.35 -18.75
C VAL A 144 -6.10 0.51 -19.71
N GLU A 145 -5.08 -0.31 -19.53
CA GLU A 145 -3.93 -0.37 -20.42
C GLU A 145 -4.24 -1.36 -21.55
N SER A 146 -4.08 -0.92 -22.80
CA SER A 146 -4.09 -1.81 -23.96
C SER A 146 -3.02 -2.88 -23.76
N ALA A 147 -3.31 -4.14 -24.12
CA ALA A 147 -2.25 -5.13 -24.23
C ALA A 147 -1.17 -4.60 -25.19
N PRO A 148 0.15 -4.76 -24.88
CA PRO A 148 1.17 -4.46 -25.86
C PRO A 148 0.87 -5.29 -27.12
N GLU A 149 0.84 -4.64 -28.28
CA GLU A 149 0.77 -5.35 -29.56
C GLU A 149 1.97 -6.31 -29.62
N GLU A 150 1.71 -7.61 -29.65
CA GLU A 150 2.73 -8.59 -29.98
C GLU A 150 3.18 -8.32 -31.42
N PHE A 151 4.46 -7.95 -31.60
CA PHE A 151 5.13 -7.93 -32.89
C PHE A 151 5.75 -9.29 -33.19
#